data_AF-A0A9E4HJF0-F1
#
_entry.id   AF-A0A9E4HJF0-F1
#
_cell.length_a   1.000
_cell.length_b   1.000
_cell.length_c   1.000
_cell.angle_alpha   90.00
_cell.angle_beta   90.00
_cell.angle_gamma   90.00
#
_symmetry.space_group_name_H-M   'P 1'
#
loop_
_entity.id
_entity.type
_entity.pdbx_description
1 polymer ?
#
loop_
_entity_poly.entity_id
_entity_poly.type
_entity_poly.pdbx_seq_one_letter_code
_entity_poly.pdbx_strand_id
1 'polypeptide(L)'
;MIVQPPAGGAADAPHFVIAMHQHTAFAGSLAAGFGNDAFAGLEPAEPMQYIVDHHDAGWADLDARAPQNPATGLPYNLTATPLAQIVATSAASPKFNEAHHPFSGIISSMHTYGLYCGRYGLSDKIF
;
A
#
# COMPACT_ATOMS: atom_id res chain seq x y z
N MET A 1 3.07 3.33 -6.95
CA MET A 1 4.44 2.84 -6.67
C MET A 1 5.09 3.68 -5.57
N ILE A 2 6.05 3.14 -4.84
CA ILE A 2 6.92 3.89 -3.94
C ILE A 2 8.21 4.17 -4.70
N VAL A 3 8.54 5.45 -4.86
CA VAL A 3 9.76 5.89 -5.54
C VAL A 3 10.68 6.49 -4.49
N GLN A 4 11.78 5.79 -4.21
CA GLN A 4 12.79 6.26 -3.27
C GLN A 4 13.93 6.97 -4.01
N PRO A 5 14.46 8.06 -3.43
CA PRO A 5 15.62 8.73 -3.99
C PRO A 5 16.84 7.79 -3.98
N PRO A 6 17.90 8.11 -4.73
CA PRO A 6 19.09 7.29 -4.77
C PRO A 6 19.74 7.16 -3.40
N ALA A 7 20.28 5.98 -3.09
CA ALA A 7 21.02 5.76 -1.86
C ALA A 7 22.20 6.74 -1.76
N GLY A 8 22.30 7.46 -0.65
CA GLY A 8 23.34 8.47 -0.42
C GLY A 8 23.13 9.83 -1.11
N GLY A 9 22.00 10.04 -1.80
CA GLY A 9 21.60 11.37 -2.30
C GLY A 9 22.35 11.88 -3.53
N ALA A 10 23.14 11.03 -4.21
CA ALA A 10 23.80 11.40 -5.45
C ALA A 10 22.77 11.67 -6.56
N ALA A 11 22.86 12.84 -7.21
CA ALA A 11 21.87 13.30 -8.18
C ALA A 11 21.74 12.40 -9.43
N ASP A 12 22.83 11.77 -9.85
CA ASP A 12 22.88 10.95 -11.07
C ASP A 12 22.72 9.43 -10.81
N ALA A 13 22.47 9.04 -9.55
CA ALA A 13 22.30 7.64 -9.20
C ALA A 13 20.84 7.17 -9.47
N PRO A 14 20.62 5.86 -9.73
CA PRO A 14 19.29 5.36 -10.01
C PRO A 14 18.36 5.48 -8.79
N HIS A 15 17.09 5.82 -9.05
CA HIS A 15 16.04 5.73 -8.04
C HIS A 15 15.64 4.28 -7.82
N PHE A 16 15.21 3.95 -6.61
CA PHE A 16 14.67 2.63 -6.30
C PHE A 16 13.14 2.70 -6.38
N VAL A 17 12.55 1.90 -7.27
CA VAL A 17 11.10 1.87 -7.51
C VAL A 17 10.54 0.56 -7.00
N ILE A 18 9.52 0.66 -6.16
CA ILE A 18 8.82 -0.47 -5.56
C ILE A 18 7.38 -0.41 -6.06
N ALA A 19 6.98 -1.39 -6.84
CA ALA A 19 5.59 -1.56 -7.24
C ALA A 19 4.74 -1.95 -6.02
N MET A 20 3.45 -1.61 -6.02
CA MET A 20 2.57 -1.87 -4.88
C MET A 20 2.44 -3.36 -4.59
N HIS A 21 2.40 -4.22 -5.62
CA HIS A 21 2.41 -5.67 -5.40
C HIS A 21 3.70 -6.17 -4.70
N GLN A 22 4.85 -5.51 -4.90
CA GLN A 22 6.08 -5.84 -4.19
C GLN A 22 6.03 -5.37 -2.73
N HIS A 23 5.45 -4.20 -2.50
CA HIS A 23 5.17 -3.66 -1.17
C HIS A 23 4.23 -4.59 -0.38
N THR A 24 3.12 -5.04 -0.97
CA THR A 24 2.20 -5.95 -0.28
C THR A 24 2.82 -7.32 -0.06
N ALA A 25 3.60 -7.85 -1.01
CA ALA A 25 4.33 -9.11 -0.81
C ALA A 25 5.34 -9.02 0.35
N PHE A 26 6.05 -7.89 0.47
CA PHE A 26 6.95 -7.67 1.59
C PHE A 26 6.18 -7.56 2.91
N ALA A 27 5.11 -6.76 2.96
CA ALA A 27 4.25 -6.66 4.15
C ALA A 27 3.67 -8.03 4.56
N GLY A 28 3.25 -8.82 3.58
CA GLY A 28 2.77 -10.19 3.75
C GLY A 28 3.78 -11.10 4.44
N SER A 29 5.04 -11.03 4.01
CA SER A 29 6.13 -11.79 4.62
C SER A 29 6.36 -11.43 6.10
N LEU A 30 6.16 -10.16 6.47
CA LEU A 30 6.25 -9.71 7.85
C LEU A 30 5.05 -10.20 8.66
N ALA A 31 3.84 -10.12 8.11
CA ALA A 31 2.62 -10.60 8.75
C ALA A 31 2.66 -12.12 9.04
N ALA A 32 3.20 -12.91 8.11
CA ALA A 32 3.33 -14.36 8.28
C ALA A 32 4.26 -14.74 9.45
N GLY A 33 5.20 -13.86 9.81
CA GLY A 33 6.09 -14.01 10.96
C GLY A 33 5.66 -13.20 12.19
N PHE A 34 4.50 -12.54 12.17
CA PHE A 34 4.07 -11.65 13.25
C PHE A 34 3.42 -12.42 14.41
N GLY A 35 3.74 -11.99 15.63
CA GLY A 35 3.30 -12.63 16.86
C GLY A 35 4.36 -13.57 17.45
N ASN A 36 4.41 -13.65 18.78
CA ASN A 36 5.28 -14.52 19.58
C ASN A 36 4.86 -14.43 21.06
N ASP A 37 5.69 -14.96 21.97
CA ASP A 37 5.41 -14.92 23.42
C ASP A 37 5.22 -13.50 23.99
N ALA A 38 5.73 -12.46 23.31
CA ALA A 38 5.60 -11.06 23.72
C ALA A 38 4.53 -10.27 22.94
N PHE A 39 4.12 -10.73 21.75
CA PHE A 39 3.17 -10.03 20.88
C PHE A 39 2.06 -10.95 20.43
N ALA A 40 0.81 -10.50 20.56
CA ALA A 40 -0.32 -11.23 20.00
C ALA A 40 -0.13 -11.44 18.49
N GLY A 41 -0.46 -12.64 18.03
CA GLY A 41 -0.54 -12.94 16.60
C GLY A 41 -1.71 -12.22 15.93
N LEU A 42 -1.83 -12.42 14.63
CA LEU A 42 -2.95 -11.90 13.85
C LEU A 42 -4.25 -12.57 14.28
N GLU A 43 -5.29 -11.77 14.53
CA GLU A 43 -6.61 -12.25 14.92
C GLU A 43 -7.72 -11.48 14.18
N PRO A 44 -8.56 -12.14 13.37
CA PRO A 44 -8.49 -13.56 13.00
C PRO A 44 -7.35 -13.80 12.01
N ALA A 45 -6.59 -14.89 12.20
CA ALA A 45 -5.33 -15.11 11.49
C ALA A 45 -5.43 -15.10 9.96
N GLU A 46 -6.36 -15.89 9.39
CA GLU A 46 -6.51 -16.02 7.94
C GLU A 46 -6.95 -14.71 7.25
N PRO A 47 -8.07 -14.08 7.62
CA PRO A 47 -8.53 -12.89 6.91
C PRO A 47 -7.62 -11.67 7.16
N MET A 48 -6.88 -11.64 8.27
CA MET A 48 -5.81 -10.65 8.52
C MET A 48 -4.59 -10.88 7.62
N GLN A 49 -4.10 -12.12 7.52
CA GLN A 49 -2.98 -12.42 6.62
C GLN A 49 -3.36 -12.08 5.17
N TYR A 50 -4.55 -12.51 4.73
CA TYR A 50 -5.05 -12.24 3.39
C TYR A 50 -5.10 -10.74 3.09
N ILE A 51 -5.65 -9.92 3.99
CA ILE A 51 -5.68 -8.47 3.74
C ILE A 51 -4.28 -7.86 3.73
N VAL A 52 -3.34 -8.32 4.55
CA VAL A 52 -1.96 -7.77 4.48
C VAL A 52 -1.33 -8.07 3.12
N ASP A 53 -1.52 -9.26 2.58
CA ASP A 53 -1.00 -9.66 1.26
C ASP A 53 -1.62 -8.84 0.10
N HIS A 54 -2.82 -8.26 0.31
CA HIS A 54 -3.65 -7.68 -0.75
C HIS A 54 -4.21 -6.28 -0.45
N HIS A 55 -3.73 -5.58 0.59
CA HIS A 55 -4.33 -4.32 1.05
C HIS A 55 -4.31 -3.22 -0.02
N ASP A 56 -3.37 -3.29 -0.96
CA ASP A 56 -3.25 -2.41 -2.12
C ASP A 56 -3.53 -3.11 -3.45
N ALA A 57 -4.31 -4.21 -3.46
CA ALA A 57 -4.61 -4.97 -4.69
C ALA A 57 -5.26 -4.13 -5.82
N GLY A 58 -5.97 -3.05 -5.46
CA GLY A 58 -6.54 -2.10 -6.42
C GLY A 58 -5.50 -1.40 -7.31
N TRP A 59 -4.21 -1.50 -6.98
CA TRP A 59 -3.12 -0.91 -7.76
C TRP A 59 -2.64 -1.74 -8.94
N ALA A 60 -3.06 -2.99 -9.09
CA ALA A 60 -2.51 -3.91 -10.10
C ALA A 60 -2.45 -3.29 -11.52
N ASP A 61 -3.54 -2.68 -11.97
CA ASP A 61 -3.62 -2.04 -13.30
C ASP A 61 -2.77 -0.77 -13.42
N LEU A 62 -2.57 -0.03 -12.32
CA LEU A 62 -1.76 1.18 -12.30
C LEU A 62 -0.26 0.85 -12.23
N ASP A 63 0.10 -0.16 -11.45
CA ASP A 63 1.43 -0.75 -11.41
C ASP A 63 1.85 -1.26 -12.80
N ALA A 64 0.98 -2.02 -13.50
CA ALA A 64 1.27 -2.57 -14.82
C ALA A 64 1.50 -1.50 -15.89
N ARG A 65 0.76 -0.38 -15.83
CA ARG A 65 0.92 0.74 -16.77
C ARG A 65 2.07 1.67 -16.43
N ALA A 66 2.49 1.69 -15.16
CA ALA A 66 3.57 2.52 -14.62
C ALA A 66 3.61 3.97 -15.18
N PRO A 67 2.51 4.74 -15.14
CA PRO A 67 2.48 6.07 -15.74
C PRO A 67 3.52 6.98 -15.10
N GLN A 68 4.19 7.78 -15.93
CA GLN A 68 5.24 8.69 -15.49
C GLN A 68 4.68 10.03 -15.01
N ASN A 69 5.30 10.58 -13.97
CA ASN A 69 5.14 11.95 -13.56
C ASN A 69 5.93 12.86 -14.52
N PRO A 70 5.29 13.79 -15.24
CA PRO A 70 5.97 14.65 -16.20
C PRO A 70 7.00 15.59 -15.55
N ALA A 71 6.87 15.88 -14.25
CA ALA A 71 7.81 16.74 -13.55
C ALA A 71 9.15 16.02 -13.23
N THR A 72 9.16 14.69 -13.13
CA THR A 72 10.35 13.93 -12.71
C THR A 72 10.83 12.92 -13.75
N GLY A 73 9.97 12.54 -14.71
CA GLY A 73 10.25 11.44 -15.65
C GLY A 73 10.20 10.05 -15.02
N LEU A 74 9.93 9.95 -13.71
CA LEU A 74 9.80 8.68 -12.99
C LEU A 74 8.34 8.24 -12.93
N PRO A 75 8.03 6.96 -12.66
CA PRO A 75 6.67 6.56 -12.31
C PRO A 75 6.10 7.41 -11.17
N TYR A 76 4.78 7.61 -11.14
CA TYR A 76 4.16 8.33 -10.02
C TYR A 76 4.46 7.63 -8.69
N ASN A 77 5.02 8.40 -7.75
CA ASN A 77 5.04 8.01 -6.35
C ASN A 77 3.60 7.99 -5.80
N LEU A 78 3.34 7.15 -4.80
CA LEU A 78 2.05 7.01 -4.11
C LEU A 78 1.43 8.38 -3.79
N THR A 79 2.22 9.27 -3.18
CA THR A 79 1.78 10.60 -2.71
C THR A 79 1.62 11.63 -3.82
N ALA A 80 2.11 11.34 -5.02
CA ALA A 80 2.08 12.24 -6.17
C ALA A 80 1.16 11.72 -7.28
N THR A 81 0.50 10.59 -7.06
CA THR A 81 -0.41 9.97 -8.03
C THR A 81 -1.61 10.90 -8.24
N PRO A 82 -2.02 11.19 -9.49
CA PRO A 82 -3.17 12.03 -9.79
C PRO A 82 -4.44 11.60 -9.05
N LEU A 83 -5.23 12.56 -8.55
CA LEU A 83 -6.38 12.32 -7.68
C LEU A 83 -7.34 11.24 -8.21
N ALA A 84 -7.69 11.29 -9.49
CA ALA A 84 -8.59 10.31 -10.10
C ALA A 84 -8.03 8.88 -10.06
N GLN A 85 -6.72 8.71 -10.21
CA GLN A 85 -6.06 7.41 -10.19
C GLN A 85 -5.91 6.89 -8.76
N ILE A 86 -5.52 7.74 -7.81
CA ILE A 86 -5.39 7.33 -6.41
C ILE A 86 -6.75 6.99 -5.81
N VAL A 87 -7.82 7.71 -6.15
CA VAL A 87 -9.19 7.38 -5.71
C VAL A 87 -9.66 6.06 -6.32
N ALA A 88 -9.38 5.81 -7.60
CA ALA A 88 -9.78 4.57 -8.26
C ALA A 88 -9.11 3.34 -7.62
N THR A 89 -7.79 3.40 -7.37
CA THR A 89 -7.06 2.32 -6.69
C THR A 89 -7.54 2.14 -5.25
N SER A 90 -7.74 3.24 -4.52
CA SER A 90 -8.27 3.29 -3.15
C SER A 90 -9.66 2.65 -3.01
N ALA A 91 -10.53 2.83 -3.99
CA ALA A 91 -11.86 2.21 -4.00
C ALA A 91 -11.82 0.73 -4.43
N ALA A 92 -10.87 0.35 -5.28
CA ALA A 92 -10.75 -1.01 -5.80
C ALA A 92 -10.21 -2.00 -4.76
N SER A 93 -9.26 -1.60 -3.90
CA SER A 93 -8.67 -2.51 -2.91
C SER A 93 -9.70 -3.07 -1.90
N PRO A 94 -10.59 -2.27 -1.28
CA PRO A 94 -11.58 -2.81 -0.36
C PRO A 94 -12.57 -3.73 -1.05
N LYS A 95 -13.00 -3.39 -2.27
CA LYS A 95 -13.89 -4.24 -3.07
C LYS A 95 -13.25 -5.60 -3.40
N PHE A 96 -11.97 -5.61 -3.74
CA PHE A 96 -11.20 -6.84 -3.98
C PHE A 96 -11.16 -7.72 -2.71
N ASN A 97 -10.87 -7.12 -1.56
CA ASN A 97 -10.71 -7.84 -0.30
C ASN A 97 -12.06 -8.30 0.30
N GLU A 98 -13.12 -7.53 0.11
CA GLU A 98 -14.49 -7.91 0.54
C GLU A 98 -14.98 -9.16 -0.20
N ALA A 99 -14.58 -9.36 -1.46
CA ALA A 99 -14.92 -10.55 -2.23
C ALA A 99 -14.31 -11.84 -1.64
N HIS A 100 -13.24 -11.72 -0.83
CA HIS A 100 -12.66 -12.83 -0.07
C HIS A 100 -13.34 -13.00 1.29
N HIS A 101 -13.39 -11.92 2.09
CA HIS A 101 -13.98 -11.96 3.42
C HIS A 101 -14.45 -10.56 3.89
N PRO A 102 -15.64 -10.41 4.50
CA PRO A 102 -16.12 -9.10 4.96
C PRO A 102 -15.18 -8.36 5.91
N PHE A 103 -14.53 -9.10 6.83
CA PHE A 103 -13.47 -8.56 7.69
C PHE A 103 -12.29 -7.98 6.88
N SER A 104 -11.80 -8.69 5.86
CA SER A 104 -10.73 -8.19 5.00
C SER A 104 -11.17 -6.93 4.25
N GLY A 105 -12.41 -6.88 3.79
CA GLY A 105 -13.02 -5.69 3.16
C GLY A 105 -13.01 -4.46 4.08
N ILE A 106 -13.48 -4.60 5.33
CA ILE A 106 -13.52 -3.47 6.27
C ILE A 106 -12.12 -3.03 6.71
N ILE A 107 -11.20 -3.96 6.96
CA ILE A 107 -9.82 -3.62 7.30
C ILE A 107 -9.11 -2.92 6.13
N SER A 108 -9.35 -3.35 4.89
CA SER A 108 -8.86 -2.65 3.69
C SER A 108 -9.38 -1.21 3.61
N SER A 109 -10.69 -1.04 3.80
CA SER A 109 -11.33 0.28 3.80
C SER A 109 -10.77 1.19 4.89
N MET A 110 -10.58 0.65 6.09
CA MET A 110 -9.98 1.37 7.21
C MET A 110 -8.52 1.77 6.94
N HIS A 111 -7.74 0.88 6.33
CA HIS A 111 -6.37 1.18 5.93
C HIS A 111 -6.32 2.40 5.00
N THR A 112 -7.11 2.39 3.92
CA THR A 112 -7.16 3.48 2.95
C THR A 112 -7.70 4.78 3.58
N TYR A 113 -8.82 4.72 4.30
CA TYR A 113 -9.39 5.90 4.96
C TYR A 113 -8.42 6.50 5.99
N GLY A 114 -7.70 5.65 6.72
CA GLY A 114 -6.68 6.07 7.67
C GLY A 114 -5.59 6.93 7.03
N LEU A 115 -5.25 6.73 5.76
CA LEU A 115 -4.28 7.59 5.04
C LEU A 115 -4.76 9.04 4.93
N TYR A 116 -6.06 9.23 4.73
CA TYR A 116 -6.70 10.55 4.56
C TYR A 116 -7.11 11.21 5.87
N CYS A 117 -7.12 10.46 6.98
CA CYS A 117 -7.60 10.93 8.28
C CYS A 117 -6.54 10.79 9.38
N GLY A 118 -5.27 11.01 9.04
CA GLY A 118 -4.18 11.08 10.03
C GLY A 118 -4.02 9.81 10.85
N ARG A 119 -4.25 8.64 10.23
CA ARG A 119 -4.25 7.32 10.88
C ARG A 119 -5.12 7.29 12.14
N TYR A 120 -6.33 7.87 12.06
CA TYR A 120 -7.27 7.95 13.18
C TYR A 120 -6.72 8.75 14.38
N GLY A 121 -5.96 9.81 14.10
CA GLY A 121 -5.32 10.66 15.11
C GLY A 121 -3.99 10.15 15.63
N LEU A 122 -3.44 9.05 15.06
CA LEU A 122 -2.14 8.50 15.43
C LEU A 122 -0.97 9.10 14.64
N SER A 123 -1.25 9.92 13.62
CA SER A 123 -0.25 10.51 12.75
C SER A 123 -0.68 11.90 12.30
N ASP A 124 0.25 12.85 12.31
CA ASP A 124 0.12 14.16 11.67
C ASP A 124 0.30 14.08 10.14
N LYS A 125 0.92 12.99 9.66
CA LYS A 125 1.04 12.68 8.24
C LYS A 125 -0.30 12.25 7.68
N ILE A 126 -0.85 13.10 6.84
CA ILE A 126 -1.97 12.83 5.95
C ILE A 126 -1.37 12.69 4.54
N PHE A 127 -1.85 11.69 3.80
CA PHE A 127 -1.59 11.61 2.36
C PHE A 127 -2.52 12.54 1.59
#